data_AF-A0A952P2I9-F1
#
_entry.id   AF-A0A952P2I9-F1
#
_cell.length_a   1.000
_cell.length_b   1.000
_cell.length_c   1.000
_cell.angle_alpha   90.00
_cell.angle_beta   90.00
_cell.angle_gamma   90.00
#
_symmetry.space_group_name_H-M   'P 1'
#
loop_
_entity.id
_entity.type
_entity.pdbx_description
1 polymer ?
#
loop_
_entity_poly.entity_id
_entity_poly.type
_entity_poly.pdbx_seq_one_letter_code
_entity_poly.pdbx_strand_id
1 'polypeptide(L)'
;MITILFSFLMTTADAAEKLWLRHAELPAVASSLADAYGRPVKIDRGLCETFTIEAEGELSANETRRVLLSSLSAHLYNVIPRDGGYVILNARMASRDSHDVAPCRPQFADVVTWAFRDPMLAMQPTHLMRALTRDGTLHVAPGTDLIIISDEAETVQRLRRDLTKGGR
;
A
#
# COMPACT_ATOMS: atom_id res chain seq x y z
N MET A 1 -29.54 14.87 40.76
CA MET A 1 -28.81 13.60 40.66
C MET A 1 -28.84 13.21 39.18
N ILE A 2 -27.74 13.44 38.45
CA ILE A 2 -27.69 13.32 36.99
C ILE A 2 -27.06 11.96 36.66
N THR A 3 -27.84 11.08 36.06
CA THR A 3 -27.35 9.79 35.51
C THR A 3 -26.95 10.04 34.06
N ILE A 4 -25.64 10.02 33.78
CA ILE A 4 -25.11 10.08 32.41
C ILE A 4 -25.09 8.65 31.88
N LEU A 5 -25.98 8.35 30.94
CA LEU A 5 -26.01 7.10 30.21
C LEU A 5 -24.92 7.15 29.13
N PHE A 6 -23.83 6.40 29.31
CA PHE A 6 -22.83 6.18 28.26
C PHE A 6 -23.42 5.23 27.21
N SER A 7 -23.88 5.78 26.09
CA SER A 7 -24.17 4.99 24.89
C SER A 7 -22.85 4.55 24.27
N PHE A 8 -22.47 3.29 24.51
CA PHE A 8 -21.51 2.58 23.68
C PHE A 8 -22.12 2.46 22.28
N LEU A 9 -21.66 3.30 21.35
CA LEU A 9 -21.97 3.11 19.93
C LEU A 9 -21.08 1.97 19.44
N MET A 10 -21.70 0.80 19.29
CA MET A 10 -21.17 -0.35 18.60
C MET A 10 -21.22 -0.04 17.09
N THR A 11 -20.12 0.45 16.53
CA THR A 11 -20.02 0.75 15.10
C THR A 11 -19.75 -0.55 14.34
N THR A 12 -20.80 -1.18 13.82
CA THR A 12 -20.68 -2.27 12.83
C THR A 12 -21.52 -1.93 11.61
N ALA A 13 -20.88 -1.31 10.62
CA ALA A 13 -21.21 -1.42 9.20
C ALA A 13 -20.02 -0.82 8.44
N ASP A 14 -19.11 -1.71 8.09
CA ASP A 14 -17.92 -1.53 7.26
C ASP A 14 -18.36 -0.98 5.89
N ALA A 15 -18.39 0.34 5.73
CA ALA A 15 -18.38 0.94 4.41
C ALA A 15 -16.97 0.69 3.89
N ALA A 16 -16.79 -0.34 3.05
CA ALA A 16 -15.51 -0.69 2.47
C ALA A 16 -14.90 0.53 1.79
N GLU A 17 -13.99 1.20 2.51
CA GLU A 17 -13.54 2.51 2.13
C GLU A 17 -12.56 2.38 0.98
N LYS A 18 -12.88 3.07 -0.09
CA LYS A 18 -12.04 3.25 -1.26
C LYS A 18 -10.68 3.82 -0.80
N LEU A 19 -9.59 3.05 -0.94
CA LEU A 19 -8.24 3.50 -0.57
C LEU A 19 -7.72 4.52 -1.59
N TRP A 20 -7.93 5.80 -1.30
CA TRP A 20 -7.41 6.94 -2.05
C TRP A 20 -6.67 7.90 -1.13
N LEU A 21 -5.34 7.88 -1.22
CA LEU A 21 -4.44 8.77 -0.51
C LEU A 21 -3.68 9.60 -1.54
N ARG A 22 -3.79 10.92 -1.48
CA ARG A 22 -3.12 11.84 -2.43
C ARG A 22 -2.25 12.82 -1.66
N HIS A 23 -0.96 12.83 -1.97
CA HIS A 23 0.04 13.60 -1.21
C HIS A 23 -0.09 13.38 0.30
N ALA A 24 -0.46 12.16 0.69
CA ALA A 24 -0.70 11.83 2.09
C ALA A 24 0.64 11.68 2.80
N GLU A 25 0.80 12.32 3.94
CA GLU A 25 2.01 12.17 4.74
C GLU A 25 2.09 10.76 5.34
N LEU A 26 3.32 10.32 5.64
CA LEU A 26 3.59 9.01 6.26
C LEU A 26 2.69 8.66 7.48
N PRO A 27 2.30 9.60 8.37
CA PRO A 27 1.35 9.31 9.46
C PRO A 27 -0.02 8.81 8.99
N ALA A 28 -0.56 9.33 7.88
CA ALA A 28 -1.84 8.89 7.34
C ALA A 28 -1.74 7.46 6.77
N VAL A 29 -0.62 7.15 6.11
CA VAL A 29 -0.30 5.80 5.65
C VAL A 29 -0.17 4.84 6.84
N ALA A 30 0.52 5.24 7.92
CA ALA A 30 0.66 4.45 9.13
C ALA A 30 -0.69 4.19 9.83
N SER A 31 -1.58 5.18 9.87
CA SER A 31 -2.93 5.02 10.40
C SER A 31 -3.73 3.98 9.60
N SER A 32 -3.75 4.14 8.27
CA SER A 32 -4.43 3.20 7.36
C SER A 32 -3.88 1.77 7.51
N LEU A 33 -2.58 1.66 7.75
CA LEU A 33 -1.92 0.38 7.97
C LEU A 33 -2.26 -0.22 9.34
N ALA A 34 -2.41 0.61 10.38
CA ALA A 34 -2.83 0.18 11.70
C ALA A 34 -4.25 -0.39 11.70
N ASP A 35 -5.17 0.27 10.97
CA ASP A 35 -6.54 -0.20 10.76
C ASP A 35 -6.53 -1.55 10.02
N ALA A 36 -5.75 -1.66 8.94
CA ALA A 36 -5.61 -2.91 8.17
C ALA A 36 -4.98 -4.06 8.97
N TYR A 37 -4.08 -3.78 9.92
CA TYR A 37 -3.50 -4.78 10.82
C TYR A 37 -4.37 -5.09 12.05
N GLY A 38 -5.31 -4.20 12.40
CA GLY A 38 -5.98 -4.22 13.69
C GLY A 38 -5.02 -4.03 14.88
N ARG A 39 -3.86 -3.40 14.65
CA ARG A 39 -2.78 -3.23 15.65
C ARG A 39 -2.04 -1.92 15.42
N PRO A 40 -1.48 -1.30 16.48
CA PRO A 40 -0.79 -0.02 16.33
C PRO A 40 0.44 -0.12 15.42
N VAL A 41 0.61 0.88 14.57
CA VAL A 41 1.79 1.08 13.72
C VAL A 41 2.50 2.36 14.16
N LYS A 42 3.77 2.26 14.52
CA LYS A 42 4.62 3.41 14.88
C LYS A 42 5.54 3.75 13.71
N ILE A 43 6.03 4.98 13.68
CA ILE A 43 6.99 5.46 12.68
C ILE A 43 8.33 5.69 13.39
N ASP A 44 9.42 5.17 12.83
CA ASP A 44 10.77 5.43 13.34
C ASP A 44 11.17 6.91 13.15
N ARG A 45 12.07 7.41 13.99
CA ARG A 45 12.40 8.84 14.03
C ARG A 45 13.07 9.30 12.73
N GLY A 46 12.68 10.49 12.26
CA GLY A 46 13.32 11.14 11.11
C GLY A 46 12.83 10.66 9.75
N LEU A 47 11.78 9.85 9.70
CA LEU A 47 11.09 9.52 8.45
C LEU A 47 10.08 10.61 8.11
N CYS A 48 10.17 11.14 6.89
CA CYS A 48 9.25 12.12 6.33
C CYS A 48 9.14 11.84 4.83
N GLU A 49 7.93 11.59 4.37
CA GLU A 49 7.64 11.29 2.96
C GLU A 49 6.14 11.52 2.69
N THR A 50 5.82 11.79 1.43
CA THR A 50 4.44 11.86 0.94
C THR A 50 4.13 10.75 -0.04
N PHE A 51 2.90 10.26 0.01
CA PHE A 51 2.46 9.09 -0.74
C PHE A 51 1.25 9.43 -1.61
N THR A 52 1.23 8.88 -2.81
CA THR A 52 0.05 8.83 -3.67
C THR A 52 -0.33 7.38 -3.92
N ILE A 53 -1.46 6.95 -3.37
CA ILE A 53 -1.99 5.60 -3.43
C ILE A 53 -3.42 5.67 -3.93
N GLU A 54 -3.71 4.99 -5.02
CA GLU A 54 -5.02 4.99 -5.67
C GLU A 54 -5.40 3.55 -5.97
N ALA A 55 -6.33 2.98 -5.21
CA ALA A 55 -6.82 1.63 -5.41
C ALA A 55 -8.23 1.60 -5.98
N GLU A 56 -8.42 1.06 -7.18
CA GLU A 56 -9.72 0.96 -7.81
C GLU A 56 -10.60 -0.11 -7.14
N GLY A 57 -11.81 0.31 -6.75
CA GLY A 57 -12.78 -0.57 -6.11
C GLY A 57 -12.56 -0.74 -4.61
N GLU A 58 -13.29 -1.69 -4.05
CA GLU A 58 -13.21 -2.03 -2.62
C GLU A 58 -12.08 -3.05 -2.38
N LEU A 59 -11.39 -2.88 -1.26
CA LEU A 59 -10.32 -3.75 -0.81
C LEU A 59 -10.66 -4.37 0.54
N SER A 60 -10.37 -5.65 0.70
CA SER A 60 -10.32 -6.27 2.03
C SER A 60 -9.15 -5.71 2.84
N ALA A 61 -9.19 -5.81 4.18
CA ALA A 61 -8.07 -5.40 5.04
C ALA A 61 -6.72 -6.02 4.62
N ASN A 62 -6.73 -7.28 4.16
CA ASN A 62 -5.54 -7.96 3.65
C ASN A 62 -5.02 -7.34 2.35
N GLU A 63 -5.90 -6.94 1.44
CA GLU A 63 -5.53 -6.26 0.20
C GLU A 63 -5.07 -4.84 0.46
N THR A 64 -5.78 -4.07 1.29
CA THR A 64 -5.37 -2.73 1.76
C THR A 64 -3.96 -2.76 2.31
N ARG A 65 -3.66 -3.71 3.21
CA ARG A 65 -2.32 -3.93 3.73
C ARG A 65 -1.29 -4.17 2.61
N ARG A 66 -1.59 -5.00 1.63
CA ARG A 66 -0.66 -5.28 0.52
C ARG A 66 -0.38 -4.03 -0.32
N VAL A 67 -1.40 -3.22 -0.61
CA VAL A 67 -1.24 -1.96 -1.36
C VAL A 67 -0.37 -0.97 -0.58
N LEU A 68 -0.66 -0.78 0.70
CA LEU A 68 0.13 0.11 1.57
C LEU A 68 1.59 -0.36 1.70
N LEU A 69 1.83 -1.66 1.87
CA LEU A 69 3.18 -2.22 1.93
C LEU A 69 3.94 -2.09 0.61
N SER A 70 3.26 -2.26 -0.54
CA SER A 70 3.86 -2.02 -1.86
C SER A 70 4.32 -0.57 -1.99
N SER A 71 3.46 0.36 -1.58
CA SER A 71 3.78 1.79 -1.59
C SER A 71 4.98 2.11 -0.70
N LEU A 72 4.98 1.66 0.56
CA LEU A 72 6.11 1.85 1.47
C LEU A 72 7.42 1.26 0.91
N SER A 73 7.36 0.06 0.31
CA SER A 73 8.54 -0.58 -0.29
C SER A 73 9.11 0.24 -1.45
N ALA A 74 8.27 0.87 -2.27
CA ALA A 74 8.72 1.74 -3.35
C ALA A 74 9.43 3.00 -2.83
N HIS A 75 9.11 3.45 -1.61
CA HIS A 75 9.81 4.54 -0.90
C HIS A 75 10.93 4.05 0.02
N LEU A 76 11.41 2.81 -0.15
CA LEU A 76 12.48 2.23 0.67
C LEU A 76 12.13 2.14 2.16
N TYR A 77 10.87 1.98 2.51
CA TYR A 77 10.42 1.73 3.88
C TYR A 77 9.98 0.29 4.05
N ASN A 78 10.26 -0.27 5.22
CA ASN A 78 9.86 -1.60 5.62
C ASN A 78 9.03 -1.52 6.90
N VAL A 79 8.18 -2.52 7.10
CA VAL A 79 7.33 -2.64 8.28
C VAL A 79 7.68 -3.93 8.99
N ILE A 80 8.11 -3.83 10.24
CA ILE A 80 8.49 -4.99 11.06
C ILE A 80 7.61 -5.10 12.30
N PRO A 81 7.32 -6.32 12.79
CA PRO A 81 6.64 -6.50 14.06
C PRO A 81 7.55 -6.07 15.22
N ARG A 82 7.00 -5.30 16.18
CA ARG A 82 7.72 -4.88 17.40
C ARG A 82 6.75 -4.53 18.53
N ASP A 83 7.02 -5.02 19.74
CA ASP A 83 6.29 -4.68 20.97
C ASP A 83 4.76 -4.77 20.85
N GLY A 84 4.24 -5.87 20.30
CA GLY A 84 2.79 -6.09 20.14
C GLY A 84 2.12 -5.29 19.02
N GLY A 85 2.88 -4.44 18.30
CA GLY A 85 2.44 -3.72 17.11
C GLY A 85 3.45 -3.85 15.98
N TYR A 86 3.52 -2.80 15.16
CA TYR A 86 4.44 -2.71 14.03
C TYR A 86 5.19 -1.38 14.04
N VAL A 87 6.35 -1.35 13.39
CA VAL A 87 7.14 -0.14 13.19
C VAL A 87 7.50 -0.01 11.72
N ILE A 88 7.26 1.18 11.15
CA ILE A 88 7.78 1.60 9.84
C ILE A 88 9.18 2.18 10.05
N LEU A 89 10.16 1.67 9.31
CA LEU A 89 11.54 2.11 9.34
C LEU A 89 12.16 2.11 7.94
N ASN A 90 13.30 2.76 7.77
CA ASN A 90 14.04 2.70 6.50
C ASN A 90 14.50 1.26 6.20
N ALA A 91 14.41 0.83 4.94
CA ALA A 91 14.76 -0.51 4.50
C ALA A 91 16.21 -0.89 4.81
N ARG A 92 17.13 0.08 4.82
CA ARG A 92 18.53 -0.13 5.22
C ARG A 92 18.71 -0.42 6.71
N MET A 93 17.80 0.07 7.55
CA MET A 93 17.78 -0.23 8.98
C MET A 93 17.07 -1.56 9.25
N ALA A 94 15.99 -1.84 8.51
CA ALA A 94 15.27 -3.11 8.62
C ALA A 94 16.14 -4.32 8.29
N SER A 95 17.09 -4.17 7.36
CA SER A 95 18.03 -5.24 7.02
C SER A 95 19.04 -5.61 8.09
N ARG A 96 19.21 -4.77 9.11
CA ARG A 96 20.02 -5.08 10.28
C ARG A 96 19.22 -5.83 11.35
N ASP A 97 17.90 -5.66 11.36
CA ASP A 97 17.02 -6.14 12.43
C ASP A 97 16.05 -7.27 12.00
N SER A 98 15.97 -7.65 10.72
CA SER A 98 15.00 -8.63 10.18
C SER A 98 15.51 -9.36 8.92
N HIS A 99 15.13 -10.64 8.75
CA HIS A 99 15.50 -11.53 7.63
C HIS A 99 14.60 -11.44 6.38
N ASP A 100 13.62 -10.56 6.34
CA ASP A 100 12.84 -10.29 5.12
C ASP A 100 12.92 -8.80 4.77
N VAL A 101 13.89 -8.48 3.92
CA VAL A 101 14.20 -7.12 3.50
C VAL A 101 13.88 -7.02 2.02
N ALA A 102 12.90 -6.19 1.65
CA ALA A 102 12.75 -5.79 0.27
C ALA A 102 14.00 -5.02 -0.21
N PRO A 103 14.60 -5.38 -1.36
CA PRO A 103 15.83 -4.74 -1.84
C PRO A 103 15.61 -3.26 -2.13
N CYS A 104 16.59 -2.42 -1.75
CA CYS A 104 16.54 -0.98 -2.00
C CYS A 104 16.55 -0.66 -3.50
N ARG A 105 15.45 -0.08 -4.04
CA ARG A 105 15.38 0.56 -5.38
C ARG A 105 14.40 1.76 -5.37
N PRO A 106 14.42 2.63 -6.39
CA PRO A 106 15.01 3.98 -6.45
C PRO A 106 14.14 5.13 -5.90
N GLN A 107 14.81 6.28 -5.69
CA GLN A 107 14.26 7.61 -5.37
C GLN A 107 13.59 8.25 -6.60
N PHE A 108 12.32 7.97 -6.84
CA PHE A 108 11.57 8.81 -7.77
C PHE A 108 11.02 10.02 -7.02
N ALA A 109 11.06 11.21 -7.64
CA ALA A 109 10.49 12.41 -7.04
C ALA A 109 8.97 12.27 -6.83
N ASP A 110 8.29 11.52 -7.71
CA ASP A 110 6.84 11.34 -7.71
C ASP A 110 6.46 9.86 -7.96
N VAL A 111 6.49 9.05 -6.90
CA VAL A 111 5.99 7.66 -6.94
C VAL A 111 4.48 7.65 -6.78
N VAL A 112 3.80 6.86 -7.62
CA VAL A 112 2.37 6.57 -7.48
C VAL A 112 2.19 5.07 -7.34
N THR A 113 1.40 4.67 -6.34
CA THR A 113 0.89 3.31 -6.21
C THR A 113 -0.51 3.24 -6.77
N TRP A 114 -0.70 2.47 -7.83
CA TRP A 114 -1.99 2.19 -8.43
C TRP A 114 -2.34 0.73 -8.25
N ALA A 115 -3.48 0.46 -7.62
CA ALA A 115 -4.02 -0.88 -7.51
C ALA A 115 -5.32 -0.99 -8.30
N PHE A 116 -5.51 -2.08 -9.03
CA PHE A 116 -6.70 -2.31 -9.85
C PHE A 116 -6.93 -3.81 -10.04
N ARG A 117 -8.14 -4.19 -10.44
CA ARG A 117 -8.48 -5.59 -10.71
C ARG A 117 -8.49 -5.86 -12.20
N ASP A 118 -7.76 -6.89 -12.61
CA ASP A 118 -7.78 -7.41 -13.99
C ASP A 118 -7.54 -8.92 -13.96
N PRO A 119 -8.59 -9.75 -14.12
CA PRO A 119 -8.47 -11.20 -14.11
C PRO A 119 -7.57 -11.76 -15.21
N MET A 120 -7.57 -11.14 -16.40
CA MET A 120 -6.76 -11.63 -17.52
C MET A 120 -5.28 -11.39 -17.30
N LEU A 121 -4.95 -10.20 -16.81
CA LEU A 121 -3.59 -9.82 -16.51
C LEU A 121 -3.07 -10.52 -15.24
N ALA A 122 -3.92 -10.74 -14.23
CA ALA A 122 -3.56 -11.46 -13.00
C ALA A 122 -3.20 -12.95 -13.24
N MET A 123 -3.71 -13.56 -14.33
CA MET A 123 -3.33 -14.91 -14.75
C MET A 123 -1.97 -14.97 -15.48
N GLN A 124 -1.41 -13.82 -15.90
CA GLN A 124 -0.14 -13.81 -16.60
C GLN A 124 1.02 -14.12 -15.65
N PRO A 125 2.07 -14.82 -16.11
CA PRO A 125 3.29 -14.97 -15.34
C PRO A 125 3.88 -13.62 -14.94
N THR A 126 4.13 -13.41 -13.64
CA THR A 126 4.61 -12.11 -13.11
C THR A 126 5.90 -11.62 -13.76
N HIS A 127 6.77 -12.53 -14.21
CA HIS A 127 8.00 -12.16 -14.92
C HIS A 127 7.75 -11.49 -16.27
N LEU A 128 6.64 -11.79 -16.95
CA LEU A 128 6.22 -11.10 -18.17
C LEU A 128 5.65 -9.72 -17.85
N MET A 129 4.88 -9.63 -16.76
CA MET A 129 4.30 -8.37 -16.28
C MET A 129 5.35 -7.37 -15.80
N ARG A 130 6.54 -7.82 -15.37
CA ARG A 130 7.64 -6.94 -14.98
C ARG A 130 8.03 -5.92 -16.06
N ALA A 131 7.77 -6.22 -17.34
CA ALA A 131 8.03 -5.28 -18.43
C ALA A 131 7.10 -4.04 -18.42
N LEU A 132 6.00 -4.06 -17.64
CA LEU A 132 5.09 -2.92 -17.48
C LEU A 132 5.71 -1.81 -16.65
N THR A 133 6.55 -2.18 -15.68
CA THR A 133 7.26 -1.27 -14.77
C THR A 133 8.70 -1.06 -15.24
N ARG A 134 9.26 0.13 -15.01
CA ARG A 134 10.65 0.41 -15.38
C ARG A 134 11.58 0.09 -14.22
N ASP A 135 11.50 0.89 -13.15
CA ASP A 135 12.24 0.65 -11.90
C ASP A 135 11.32 0.58 -10.68
N GLY A 136 9.99 0.57 -10.88
CA GLY A 136 8.99 0.39 -9.85
C GLY A 136 8.80 -1.06 -9.38
N THR A 137 7.77 -1.25 -8.56
CA THR A 137 7.31 -2.57 -8.09
C THR A 137 6.02 -2.98 -8.78
N LEU A 138 5.88 -4.28 -9.02
CA LEU A 138 4.65 -4.90 -9.49
C LEU A 138 4.37 -6.14 -8.65
N HIS A 139 3.15 -6.20 -8.13
CA HIS A 139 2.66 -7.31 -7.32
C HIS A 139 1.28 -7.73 -7.81
N VAL A 140 1.09 -9.04 -7.93
CA VAL A 140 -0.24 -9.64 -8.08
C VAL A 140 -0.58 -10.26 -6.74
N ALA A 141 -1.70 -9.86 -6.13
CA ALA A 141 -2.09 -10.40 -4.84
C ALA A 141 -2.47 -11.88 -5.00
N PRO A 142 -1.88 -12.79 -4.20
CA PRO A 142 -2.12 -14.23 -4.36
C PRO A 142 -3.59 -14.59 -4.17
N GLY A 143 -4.13 -15.38 -5.11
CA GLY A 143 -5.51 -15.86 -5.04
C GLY A 143 -6.57 -14.79 -5.33
N THR A 144 -6.18 -13.61 -5.82
CA THR A 144 -7.10 -12.57 -6.27
C THR A 144 -6.71 -12.05 -7.65
N ASP A 145 -7.56 -11.21 -8.24
CA ASP A 145 -7.34 -10.49 -9.49
C ASP A 145 -6.71 -9.11 -9.29
N LEU A 146 -6.28 -8.80 -8.06
CA LEU A 146 -5.74 -7.49 -7.70
C LEU A 146 -4.27 -7.38 -8.14
N ILE A 147 -4.00 -6.37 -8.95
CA ILE A 147 -2.69 -5.97 -9.43
C ILE A 147 -2.32 -4.66 -8.75
N ILE A 148 -1.09 -4.56 -8.27
CA ILE A 148 -0.56 -3.41 -7.56
C ILE A 148 0.73 -3.00 -8.25
N ILE A 149 0.79 -1.75 -8.71
CA ILE A 149 1.94 -1.18 -9.39
C ILE A 149 2.36 0.08 -8.63
N SER A 150 3.61 0.14 -8.19
CA SER A 150 4.20 1.35 -7.60
C SER A 150 5.37 1.80 -8.48
N ASP A 151 5.22 2.88 -9.24
CA ASP A 151 6.24 3.36 -10.18
C ASP A 151 6.17 4.90 -10.29
N GLU A 152 7.01 5.50 -11.13
CA GLU A 152 6.91 6.92 -11.49
C GLU A 152 5.50 7.26 -11.98
N ALA A 153 5.00 8.44 -11.58
CA ALA A 153 3.68 8.93 -11.96
C ALA A 153 3.44 8.87 -13.48
N GLU A 154 4.44 9.21 -14.30
CA GLU A 154 4.34 9.15 -15.77
C GLU A 154 4.14 7.71 -16.28
N THR A 155 4.89 6.75 -15.73
CA THR A 155 4.76 5.32 -16.07
C THR A 155 3.37 4.80 -15.70
N VAL A 156 2.89 5.10 -14.50
CA VAL A 156 1.54 4.72 -14.05
C VAL A 156 0.46 5.35 -14.95
N GLN A 157 0.58 6.63 -15.29
CA GLN A 157 -0.36 7.29 -16.20
C GLN A 157 -0.34 6.70 -17.60
N ARG A 158 0.82 6.31 -18.13
CA ARG A 158 0.95 5.60 -19.41
C ARG A 158 0.20 4.26 -19.34
N LEU A 159 0.49 3.44 -18.33
CA LEU A 159 -0.15 2.14 -18.14
C LEU A 159 -1.67 2.25 -18.03
N ARG A 160 -2.18 3.23 -17.27
CA ARG A 160 -3.62 3.51 -17.22
C ARG A 160 -4.20 3.76 -18.59
N ARG A 161 -3.57 4.59 -19.42
CA ARG A 161 -4.06 4.85 -20.78
C ARG A 161 -4.06 3.59 -21.63
N ASP A 162 -2.99 2.80 -21.58
CA ASP A 162 -2.82 1.63 -22.44
C ASP A 162 -3.79 0.51 -22.06
N LEU A 163 -3.91 0.21 -20.76
CA LEU A 163 -4.79 -0.83 -20.23
C LEU A 163 -6.28 -0.44 -20.31
N THR A 164 -6.62 0.84 -20.15
CA THR A 164 -8.01 1.29 -20.30
C THR A 164 -8.43 1.41 -21.78
N LYS A 165 -7.49 1.68 -22.70
CA LYS A 165 -7.79 1.73 -24.15
C LYS A 165 -7.83 0.35 -24.81
N GLY A 166 -7.10 -0.64 -24.29
CA GLY A 166 -7.08 -2.01 -24.82
C GLY A 166 -8.29 -2.88 -24.43
N GLY A 167 -9.19 -2.37 -23.58
CA GLY A 167 -10.37 -3.08 -23.07
C GLY A 167 -11.70 -2.78 -23.77
N ARG A 168 -11.69 -2.36 -25.04
CA ARG A 168 -12.89 -2.25 -25.88
C ARG A 168 -12.68 -2.89 -27.24
#